data_AF-A0A935KA75-F1
#
_entry.id   AF-A0A935KA75-F1
#
_cell.length_a   1.000
_cell.length_b   1.000
_cell.length_c   1.000
_cell.angle_alpha   90.00
_cell.angle_beta   90.00
_cell.angle_gamma   90.00
#
_symmetry.space_group_name_H-M   'P 1'
#
loop_
_entity.id
_entity.type
_entity.pdbx_description
1 polymer ?
#
loop_
_entity_poly.entity_id
_entity_poly.type
_entity_poly.pdbx_seq_one_letter_code
_entity_poly.pdbx_strand_id
1 'polypeptide(L)'
;MDGAFSWERPVGLRKGDRIDVHLEAHLVGGSEYIYRWDTTVREGQTVKAEFRQSTFYGAPLSLGRLKKQNKDYVPELNLEGEIDRFILGMMGEGVSLGRIALELKERFPGEFRTEKDALTRAGELSVRYSK
;
A
#
# COMPACT_ATOMS: atom_id res chain seq x y z
N MET A 1 6.23 16.12 -8.24
CA MET A 1 5.50 15.58 -7.07
C MET A 1 4.38 16.58 -6.82
N ASP A 2 3.35 16.54 -7.64
CA ASP A 2 2.25 17.50 -7.59
C ASP A 2 1.04 16.80 -6.98
N GLY A 3 0.54 17.29 -5.85
CA GLY A 3 -0.71 16.75 -5.30
C GLY A 3 -1.00 17.12 -3.85
N ALA A 4 -2.05 17.94 -3.70
CA ALA A 4 -2.95 17.99 -2.56
C ALA A 4 -2.51 18.75 -1.28
N PHE A 5 -2.17 20.03 -1.41
CA PHE A 5 -2.29 21.03 -0.32
C PHE A 5 -3.29 22.13 -0.68
N SER A 6 -4.35 21.79 -1.41
CA SER A 6 -5.39 22.75 -1.75
C SER A 6 -6.40 22.82 -0.61
N TRP A 7 -6.63 24.02 -0.07
CA TRP A 7 -7.74 24.26 0.84
C TRP A 7 -9.07 24.01 0.13
N GLU A 8 -10.02 23.42 0.84
CA GLU A 8 -11.37 23.11 0.30
C GLU A 8 -12.11 24.35 -0.20
N ARG A 9 -11.75 25.52 0.33
CA ARG A 9 -12.22 26.82 -0.13
C ARG A 9 -11.05 27.81 -0.15
N PRO A 10 -11.01 28.75 -1.12
CA PRO A 10 -10.05 29.84 -1.10
C PRO A 10 -10.17 30.68 0.19
N VAL A 11 -9.04 31.06 0.77
CA VAL A 11 -8.99 31.97 1.93
C VAL A 11 -8.13 33.17 1.55
N GLY A 12 -8.70 34.37 1.60
CA GLY A 12 -7.95 35.60 1.35
C GLY A 12 -6.97 35.87 2.48
N LEU A 13 -5.67 35.83 2.20
CA LEU A 13 -4.61 36.10 3.17
C LEU A 13 -4.18 37.56 3.14
N ARG A 14 -3.83 38.09 4.31
CA ARG A 14 -3.28 39.44 4.49
C ARG A 14 -1.96 39.37 5.26
N LYS A 15 -1.14 40.40 5.12
CA LYS A 15 0.09 40.55 5.91
C LYS A 15 -0.27 40.64 7.39
N GLY A 16 0.30 39.76 8.21
CA GLY A 16 -0.01 39.64 9.64
C GLY A 16 -0.96 38.49 9.98
N ASP A 17 -1.54 37.82 8.99
CA ASP A 17 -2.25 36.56 9.22
C ASP A 17 -1.27 35.46 9.65
N ARG A 18 -1.73 34.58 10.53
CA ARG A 18 -1.00 33.40 10.99
C ARG A 18 -1.70 32.14 10.48
N ILE A 19 -0.92 31.21 9.93
CA ILE A 19 -1.40 29.89 9.51
C ILE A 19 -0.72 28.86 10.41
N ASP A 20 -1.51 28.15 11.20
CA ASP A 20 -1.05 27.03 12.01
C ASP A 20 -1.48 25.73 11.32
N VAL A 21 -0.53 24.82 11.10
CA VAL A 21 -0.78 23.50 10.50
C VAL A 21 -0.33 22.44 11.49
N HIS A 22 -1.26 21.58 11.88
CA HIS A 22 -0.95 20.38 12.67
C HIS A 22 -0.98 19.18 11.72
N LEU A 23 0.15 18.49 11.57
CA LEU A 23 0.32 17.35 10.66
C LEU A 23 0.61 16.08 11.47
N GLU A 24 -0.17 15.04 11.21
CA GLU A 24 -0.03 13.73 11.83
C GLU A 24 0.17 12.65 10.76
N ALA A 25 1.00 11.66 11.07
CA ALA A 25 1.20 10.47 10.26
C ALA A 25 0.87 9.24 11.10
N HIS A 26 -0.16 8.49 10.70
CA HIS A 26 -0.62 7.28 11.38
C HIS A 26 -0.22 6.05 10.57
N LEU A 27 0.60 5.17 11.15
CA LEU A 27 0.98 3.92 10.49
C LEU A 27 -0.18 2.91 10.57
N VAL A 28 -0.66 2.44 9.43
CA VAL A 28 -1.74 1.46 9.28
C VAL A 28 -1.22 0.24 8.52
N GLY A 29 -1.60 -0.96 8.97
CA GLY A 29 -1.23 -2.21 8.30
C GLY A 29 0.27 -2.54 8.32
N GLY A 30 1.05 -1.89 9.19
CA GLY A 30 2.48 -2.16 9.39
C GLY A 30 3.43 -1.59 8.33
N SER A 31 2.92 -0.97 7.26
CA SER A 31 3.77 -0.45 6.17
C SER A 31 3.29 0.86 5.53
N GLU A 32 2.12 1.38 5.88
CA GLU A 32 1.54 2.55 5.20
C GLU A 32 1.21 3.69 6.17
N TYR A 33 1.55 4.93 5.81
CA TYR A 33 1.21 6.12 6.59
C TYR A 33 -0.04 6.80 6.04
N ILE A 34 -1.05 6.99 6.87
CA ILE A 34 -2.16 7.91 6.63
C ILE A 34 -1.76 9.27 7.19
N TYR A 35 -1.76 10.29 6.33
CA TYR A 35 -1.48 11.66 6.74
C TYR A 35 -2.79 12.39 6.99
N ARG A 36 -2.86 13.08 8.12
CA ARG A 36 -3.93 14.01 8.45
C ARG A 36 -3.30 15.36 8.72
N TRP A 37 -3.90 16.42 8.18
CA TRP A 37 -3.52 17.76 8.58
C TRP A 37 -4.75 18.60 8.88
N ASP A 38 -4.64 19.35 9.98
CA ASP A 38 -5.62 20.34 10.39
C ASP A 38 -4.96 21.72 10.18
N THR A 39 -5.60 22.61 9.42
CA THR A 39 -5.08 23.96 9.15
C THR A 39 -6.00 25.00 9.77
N THR A 40 -5.43 25.93 10.54
CA THR A 40 -6.13 27.09 11.10
C THR A 40 -5.51 28.38 10.56
N VAL A 41 -6.33 29.25 9.97
CA VAL A 41 -5.91 30.58 9.52
C VAL A 41 -6.46 31.62 10.49
N ARG A 42 -5.61 32.51 11.01
CA ARG A 42 -5.98 33.55 11.98
C ARG A 42 -5.57 34.94 11.52
N GLU A 43 -6.39 35.95 11.84
CA GLU A 43 -6.06 37.38 11.80
C GLU A 43 -6.08 37.89 13.25
N GLY A 44 -4.89 38.01 13.85
CA GLY A 44 -4.76 38.26 15.29
C GLY A 44 -5.34 37.11 16.13
N GLN A 45 -6.36 37.41 16.94
CA GLN A 45 -7.07 36.41 17.76
C GLN A 45 -8.27 35.78 17.03
N THR A 46 -8.63 36.28 15.85
CA THR A 46 -9.82 35.84 15.11
C THR A 46 -9.46 34.71 14.15
N VAL A 47 -10.21 33.60 14.21
CA VAL A 47 -10.07 32.50 13.25
C VAL A 47 -10.85 32.82 11.97
N LYS A 48 -10.15 32.86 10.84
CA LYS A 48 -10.71 33.11 9.49
C LYS A 48 -11.18 31.85 8.80
N ALA A 49 -10.47 30.74 9.01
CA ALA A 49 -10.81 29.46 8.43
C ALA A 49 -10.17 28.30 9.20
N GLU A 50 -10.86 27.17 9.18
CA GLU A 50 -10.35 25.89 9.65
C GLU A 50 -10.61 24.83 8.57
N PHE A 51 -9.63 23.95 8.38
CA PHE A 51 -9.69 22.83 7.46
C PHE A 51 -9.25 21.56 8.18
N ARG A 52 -9.94 20.45 7.93
CA ARG A 52 -9.56 19.12 8.39
C ARG A 52 -9.44 18.21 7.19
N GLN A 53 -8.21 17.86 6.82
CA GLN A 53 -7.92 17.15 5.59
C GLN A 53 -7.11 15.90 5.89
N SER A 54 -7.23 14.88 5.05
CA SER A 54 -6.42 13.67 5.18
C SER A 54 -6.26 12.97 3.84
N THR A 55 -5.18 12.21 3.70
CA THR A 55 -5.00 11.28 2.58
C THR A 55 -6.05 10.17 2.56
N PHE A 56 -6.82 9.99 3.65
CA PHE A 56 -7.92 9.03 3.74
C PHE A 56 -9.03 9.30 2.72
N TYR A 57 -9.43 10.57 2.56
CA TYR A 57 -10.49 10.98 1.62
C TYR A 57 -9.96 11.24 0.20
N GLY A 58 -8.65 11.37 0.03
CA GLY A 58 -8.01 11.61 -1.28
C GLY A 58 -7.62 10.35 -2.05
N ALA A 59 -7.66 9.17 -1.42
CA ALA A 59 -7.22 7.92 -2.06
C ALA A 59 -8.40 6.94 -2.23
N PRO A 60 -8.94 6.78 -3.45
CA PRO A 60 -9.81 5.65 -3.82
C PRO A 60 -9.20 4.27 -3.50
N LEU A 61 -7.90 4.22 -3.21
CA LEU A 61 -7.13 3.05 -2.84
C LEU A 61 -7.36 2.57 -1.39
N SER A 62 -7.78 3.44 -0.46
CA SER A 62 -7.91 3.09 0.97
C SER A 62 -9.15 2.22 1.24
N LEU A 63 -10.29 2.55 0.63
CA LEU A 63 -11.55 1.81 0.82
C LEU A 63 -11.48 0.38 0.26
N GLY A 64 -10.85 0.21 -0.90
CA GLY A 64 -10.65 -1.11 -1.51
C GLY A 64 -9.76 -2.02 -0.65
N ARG A 65 -8.72 -1.45 -0.01
CA ARG A 65 -7.80 -2.19 0.87
C ARG A 65 -8.40 -2.47 2.25
N LEU A 66 -9.15 -1.52 2.84
CA LEU A 66 -9.89 -1.73 4.08
C LEU A 66 -10.94 -2.84 3.96
N LYS A 67 -11.65 -2.92 2.83
CA LYS A 67 -12.56 -4.03 2.57
C LYS A 67 -11.85 -5.38 2.63
N LYS A 68 -10.63 -5.49 2.09
CA LYS A 68 -9.83 -6.73 2.11
C LYS A 68 -9.30 -7.12 3.50
N GLN A 69 -9.29 -6.18 4.45
CA GLN A 69 -8.86 -6.41 5.83
C GLN A 69 -10.04 -6.60 6.80
N ASN A 70 -11.27 -6.56 6.31
CA ASN A 70 -12.45 -6.81 7.13
C ASN A 70 -12.47 -8.29 7.55
N LYS A 71 -12.78 -8.58 8.81
CA LYS A 71 -12.92 -9.94 9.35
C LYS A 71 -13.89 -10.83 8.56
N ASP A 72 -14.91 -10.24 7.93
CA ASP A 72 -15.94 -10.94 7.19
C ASP A 72 -15.61 -11.02 5.68
N TYR A 73 -14.49 -10.44 5.25
CA TYR A 73 -14.02 -10.54 3.87
C TYR A 73 -13.42 -11.92 3.62
N VAL A 74 -13.89 -12.58 2.55
CA VAL A 74 -13.33 -13.85 2.08
C VAL A 74 -12.29 -13.55 1.00
N PRO A 75 -10.98 -13.71 1.27
CA PRO A 75 -9.94 -13.43 0.30
C PRO A 75 -9.87 -14.52 -0.77
N GLU A 76 -9.80 -14.10 -2.03
CA GLU A 76 -9.44 -14.95 -3.16
C GLU A 76 -8.02 -14.59 -3.62
N LEU A 77 -7.23 -15.60 -3.95
CA LEU A 77 -5.89 -15.39 -4.48
C LEU A 77 -5.99 -14.83 -5.91
N ASN A 78 -5.21 -13.79 -6.17
CA ASN A 78 -4.91 -13.39 -7.53
C ASN A 78 -3.81 -14.31 -8.09
N LEU A 79 -3.42 -14.09 -9.34
CA LEU A 79 -2.43 -14.91 -10.03
C LEU A 79 -1.09 -15.02 -9.27
N GLU A 80 -0.56 -13.89 -8.78
CA GLU A 80 0.64 -13.85 -7.93
C GLU A 80 0.48 -14.70 -6.67
N GLY A 81 -0.67 -14.59 -5.99
CA GLY A 81 -0.97 -15.39 -4.81
C GLY A 81 -1.08 -16.89 -5.11
N GLU A 82 -1.63 -17.26 -6.26
CA GLU A 82 -1.70 -18.66 -6.73
C GLU A 82 -0.31 -19.23 -7.04
N ILE A 83 0.57 -18.43 -7.66
CA ILE A 83 1.98 -18.77 -7.91
C ILE A 83 2.72 -18.98 -6.59
N ASP A 84 2.60 -18.03 -5.66
CA ASP A 84 3.26 -18.13 -4.35
C ASP A 84 2.74 -19.32 -3.55
N ARG A 85 1.42 -19.58 -3.57
CA ARG A 85 0.84 -20.78 -2.95
C ARG A 85 1.44 -22.05 -3.53
N PHE A 86 1.58 -22.11 -4.85
CA PHE A 86 2.17 -23.28 -5.52
C PHE A 86 3.62 -23.52 -5.10
N ILE A 87 4.45 -22.47 -5.08
CA ILE A 87 5.85 -22.54 -4.65
C ILE A 87 5.94 -23.03 -3.20
N LEU A 88 5.18 -22.42 -2.29
CA LEU A 88 5.19 -22.77 -0.88
C LEU A 88 4.70 -24.21 -0.64
N GLY A 89 3.73 -24.68 -1.41
CA GLY A 89 3.28 -26.08 -1.39
C GLY A 89 4.42 -27.04 -1.72
N MET A 90 5.11 -26.80 -2.85
CA MET A 90 6.23 -27.63 -3.28
C MET A 90 7.44 -27.56 -2.32
N MET A 91 7.70 -26.40 -1.72
CA MET A 91 8.70 -26.26 -0.65
C MET A 91 8.32 -27.13 0.56
N GLY A 92 7.04 -27.15 0.95
CA GLY A 92 6.53 -28.01 2.02
C GLY A 92 6.68 -29.50 1.74
N GLU A 93 6.69 -29.88 0.47
CA GLU A 93 6.95 -31.25 -0.01
C GLU A 93 8.45 -31.58 -0.15
N GLY A 94 9.35 -30.62 0.12
CA GLY A 94 10.80 -30.81 0.04
C GLY A 94 11.36 -30.83 -1.38
N VAL A 95 10.64 -30.25 -2.35
CA VAL A 95 11.08 -30.18 -3.74
C VAL A 95 12.19 -29.14 -3.92
N SER A 96 13.18 -29.44 -4.77
CA SER A 96 14.29 -28.53 -5.05
C SER A 96 13.86 -27.28 -5.84
N LEU A 97 14.54 -26.16 -5.61
CA LEU A 97 14.27 -24.90 -6.33
C LEU A 97 14.33 -25.03 -7.86
N GLY A 98 15.26 -25.85 -8.37
CA GLY A 98 15.36 -26.12 -9.81
C GLY A 98 14.12 -26.84 -10.35
N ARG A 99 13.58 -27.84 -9.62
CA ARG A 99 12.35 -28.52 -10.04
C ARG A 99 11.13 -27.60 -9.90
N ILE A 100 11.06 -26.79 -8.84
CA ILE A 100 10.00 -25.78 -8.68
C ILE A 100 10.00 -24.80 -9.87
N ALA A 101 11.17 -24.32 -10.31
CA ALA A 101 11.28 -23.41 -11.45
C ALA A 101 10.77 -24.02 -12.77
N LEU A 102 11.05 -25.30 -13.00
CA LEU A 102 10.55 -26.02 -14.18
C LEU A 102 9.02 -26.15 -14.15
N GLU A 103 8.47 -26.57 -13.01
CA GLU A 103 7.02 -26.73 -12.81
C GLU A 103 6.26 -25.40 -12.91
N LEU A 104 6.88 -24.30 -12.42
CA LEU A 104 6.33 -22.96 -12.57
C LEU A 104 6.17 -22.57 -14.04
N LYS A 105 7.14 -22.89 -14.90
CA LYS A 105 7.04 -22.62 -16.33
C LYS A 105 5.98 -23.45 -17.02
N GLU A 106 5.84 -24.72 -16.64
CA GLU A 106 4.81 -25.60 -17.21
C GLU A 106 3.41 -25.13 -16.80
N ARG A 107 3.24 -24.72 -15.55
CA ARG A 107 1.94 -24.36 -14.99
C ARG A 107 1.53 -22.90 -15.23
N PHE A 108 2.50 -21.99 -15.33
CA PHE A 108 2.30 -20.56 -15.53
C PHE A 108 3.16 -20.02 -16.70
N PRO A 109 2.96 -20.53 -17.93
CA PRO A 109 3.83 -20.22 -19.07
C PRO A 109 3.80 -18.74 -19.49
N GLY A 110 2.76 -17.99 -19.13
CA GLY A 110 2.63 -16.55 -19.40
C GLY A 110 3.41 -15.65 -18.44
N GLU A 111 3.76 -16.17 -17.26
CA GLU A 111 4.31 -15.36 -16.15
C GLU A 111 5.84 -15.38 -16.10
N PHE A 112 6.45 -16.45 -16.61
CA PHE A 112 7.90 -16.63 -16.59
C PHE A 112 8.47 -16.72 -18.00
N ARG A 113 9.15 -15.65 -18.43
CA ARG A 113 9.82 -15.58 -19.75
C ARG A 113 10.95 -16.59 -19.85
N THR A 114 11.71 -16.76 -18.78
CA THR A 114 12.85 -17.69 -18.72
C THR A 114 12.78 -18.56 -17.46
N GLU A 115 13.49 -19.69 -17.48
CA GLU A 115 13.61 -20.56 -16.29
C GLU A 115 14.35 -19.85 -15.15
N LYS A 116 15.26 -18.94 -15.48
CA LYS A 116 15.95 -18.10 -14.51
C LYS A 116 14.97 -17.18 -13.76
N ASP A 117 13.93 -16.66 -14.44
CA ASP A 117 12.93 -15.81 -13.79
C ASP A 117 12.09 -16.62 -12.79
N ALA A 118 11.68 -17.83 -13.17
CA ALA A 118 10.97 -18.77 -12.29
C ALA A 118 11.83 -19.19 -11.08
N LEU A 119 13.11 -19.48 -11.32
CA LEU A 119 14.06 -19.81 -10.26
C LEU A 119 14.29 -18.63 -9.30
N THR A 120 14.36 -17.41 -9.83
CA THR A 120 14.49 -16.20 -9.02
C THR A 120 13.30 -16.04 -8.07
N ARG A 121 12.07 -16.18 -8.58
CA ARG A 121 10.85 -16.10 -7.76
C ARG A 121 10.79 -17.19 -6.68
N ALA A 122 11.09 -18.44 -7.03
CA ALA A 122 11.15 -19.53 -6.05
C ALA A 122 12.24 -19.29 -4.99
N GLY A 123 13.39 -18.74 -5.40
CA GLY A 123 14.48 -18.37 -4.50
C GLY A 123 14.10 -17.27 -3.50
N GLU A 124 13.38 -16.23 -3.93
CA GLU A 124 12.89 -15.16 -3.05
C GLU A 124 12.01 -15.70 -1.92
N LEU A 125 11.11 -16.64 -2.24
CA LEU A 125 10.24 -17.27 -1.25
C LEU A 125 11.01 -18.22 -0.33
N SER A 126 11.98 -18.97 -0.88
CA SER A 126 12.85 -19.82 -0.05
C SER A 126 13.63 -19.00 0.96
N VAL A 127 14.28 -17.91 0.55
CA VAL A 127 15.03 -17.03 1.46
C VAL A 127 14.13 -16.49 2.58
N ARG A 128 12.85 -16.24 2.29
CA ARG A 128 11.90 -15.68 3.27
C ARG A 128 11.31 -16.73 4.21
N TYR A 129 11.04 -17.95 3.72
CA TYR A 129 10.18 -18.91 4.41
C TYR A 129 10.82 -20.28 4.71
N SER A 130 12.03 -20.59 4.20
CA SER A 130 12.74 -21.81 4.59
C SER A 130 13.37 -21.68 5.98
N LYS A 131 13.61 -22.82 6.64
CA LYS A 131 14.27 -22.89 7.96
C LYS A 131 15.77 -22.64 7.89
#